data_AF-A0A942UCU2-F1
#
_entry.id   AF-A0A942UCU2-F1
#
_cell.length_a   1.000
_cell.length_b   1.000
_cell.length_c   1.000
_cell.angle_alpha   90.00
_cell.angle_beta   90.00
_cell.angle_gamma   90.00
#
_symmetry.space_group_name_H-M   'P 1'
#
loop_
_entity.id
_entity.type
_entity.pdbx_description
1 polymer ?
#
loop_
_entity_poly.entity_id
_entity_poly.type
_entity_poly.pdbx_seq_one_letter_code
_entity_poly.pdbx_strand_id
1 'polypeptide(L)' 'MENRQPQSSDYIVIKANDDGVSVIGLTRGTDTRFHHSEKLDKGEVLIAQFTEHTSAIKIRGNAKILTQYGEIESEIKK' A
#
# COMPACT_ATOMS: atom_id res chain seq x y z
N MET A 1 -8.78 34.40 4.51
CA MET A 1 -7.84 33.27 4.56
C MET A 1 -8.69 32.03 4.35
N GLU A 2 -8.58 31.39 3.20
CA GLU A 2 -9.39 30.23 2.87
C GLU A 2 -8.94 29.05 3.74
N ASN A 3 -9.87 28.48 4.50
CA ASN A 3 -9.63 27.30 5.33
C ASN A 3 -9.28 26.12 4.42
N ARG A 4 -7.98 25.92 4.12
CA ARG A 4 -7.51 24.65 3.57
C ARG A 4 -7.69 23.61 4.65
N GLN A 5 -8.81 22.88 4.61
CA GLN A 5 -8.87 21.62 5.33
C GLN A 5 -7.70 20.76 4.84
N PRO A 6 -6.91 20.15 5.74
CA PRO A 6 -5.86 19.24 5.33
C PRO A 6 -6.54 18.12 4.54
N GLN A 7 -6.21 18.03 3.26
CA GLN A 7 -6.69 16.94 2.43
C GLN A 7 -6.02 15.67 2.93
N SER A 8 -6.72 14.94 3.80
CA SER A 8 -6.28 13.62 4.25
C SER A 8 -6.24 12.72 3.02
N SER A 9 -5.05 12.37 2.54
CA SER A 9 -4.97 11.40 1.46
C SER A 9 -5.42 10.04 1.97
N ASP A 10 -6.06 9.27 1.09
CA ASP A 10 -6.43 7.89 1.38
C ASP A 10 -5.19 7.07 1.78
N TYR A 11 -5.40 6.07 2.63
CA TYR A 11 -4.38 5.11 3.04
C TYR A 11 -4.93 3.69 2.96
N ILE A 12 -4.01 2.73 2.98
CA ILE A 12 -4.32 1.30 3.10
C ILE A 12 -3.56 0.71 4.29
N VAL A 13 -4.15 -0.30 4.92
CA VAL A 13 -3.50 -1.09 5.98
C VAL A 13 -3.22 -2.47 5.43
N ILE A 14 -2.01 -2.97 5.62
CA ILE A 14 -1.56 -4.25 5.10
C ILE A 14 -0.97 -5.04 6.27
N LYS A 15 -1.46 -6.26 6.49
CA LYS A 15 -0.88 -7.21 7.44
C LYS A 15 -0.35 -8.42 6.68
N ALA A 16 0.92 -8.74 6.87
CA ALA A 16 1.52 -9.93 6.28
C ALA A 16 1.04 -11.21 6.99
N ASN A 17 0.51 -12.16 6.23
CA ASN A 17 0.11 -13.47 6.74
C ASN A 17 1.25 -14.50 6.67
N ASP A 18 2.22 -14.28 5.77
CA ASP A 18 3.44 -15.06 5.57
C ASP A 18 4.68 -14.14 5.48
N ASP A 19 5.87 -14.70 5.66
CA ASP A 19 7.13 -13.95 5.54
C ASP A 19 7.39 -13.52 4.09
N GLY A 20 7.99 -12.34 3.93
CA GLY A 20 8.42 -11.83 2.64
C GLY A 20 7.32 -11.25 1.76
N VAL A 21 6.20 -10.84 2.35
CA VAL A 21 5.21 -9.98 1.67
C VAL A 21 5.91 -8.71 1.21
N SER A 22 5.72 -8.33 -0.05
CA SER A 22 6.31 -7.11 -0.62
C SER A 22 5.23 -6.08 -0.90
N VAL A 23 5.37 -4.88 -0.32
CA VAL A 23 4.53 -3.71 -0.57
C VAL A 23 5.28 -2.74 -1.47
N ILE A 24 4.82 -2.57 -2.71
CA ILE A 24 5.55 -1.86 -3.75
C ILE A 24 4.80 -0.58 -4.12
N GLY A 25 5.46 0.57 -3.93
CA GLY A 25 4.94 1.87 -4.36
C GLY A 25 5.21 2.11 -5.86
N LEU A 26 4.19 2.59 -6.57
CA LEU A 26 4.28 2.99 -7.97
C LEU A 26 4.22 4.52 -8.10
N THR A 27 5.08 5.05 -8.97
CA THR A 27 5.23 6.49 -9.19
C THR A 27 3.93 7.14 -9.63
N ARG A 28 3.67 8.36 -9.16
CA ARG A 28 2.69 9.27 -9.75
C ARG A 28 3.32 10.01 -10.93
N GLY A 29 2.57 10.18 -12.03
CA GLY A 29 3.00 10.97 -13.18
C GLY A 29 2.89 10.21 -14.50
N THR A 30 3.63 10.66 -15.50
CA THR A 30 3.63 10.12 -16.87
C THR A 30 4.08 8.66 -16.91
N ASP A 31 5.09 8.31 -16.12
CA ASP A 31 5.64 6.96 -16.05
C ASP A 31 5.11 6.20 -14.84
N THR A 32 4.77 4.93 -15.04
CA THR A 32 4.38 4.00 -13.97
C THR A 32 5.51 3.01 -13.71
N ARG A 33 6.32 3.27 -12.68
CA ARG A 33 7.46 2.41 -12.29
C ARG A 33 7.50 2.19 -10.77
N PHE A 34 8.15 1.10 -10.36
CA PHE A 34 8.41 0.83 -8.94
C PHE A 34 9.46 1.82 -8.43
N HIS A 35 9.22 2.44 -7.27
CA HIS A 35 10.18 3.37 -6.67
C HIS A 35 10.58 3.02 -5.23
N HIS A 36 9.76 2.22 -4.52
CA HIS A 36 10.07 1.67 -3.21
C HIS A 36 9.43 0.30 -3.07
N SER A 37 10.07 -0.59 -2.32
CA SER A 37 9.53 -1.89 -1.95
C SER A 37 9.81 -2.11 -0.47
N GLU A 38 8.76 -2.17 0.33
CA GLU A 38 8.84 -2.56 1.74
C GLU A 38 8.63 -4.06 1.84
N LYS A 39 9.48 -4.76 2.59
CA LYS A 39 9.32 -6.19 2.86
C LYS A 39 8.77 -6.36 4.26
N LEU A 40 7.70 -7.14 4.38
CA LEU A 40 7.07 -7.46 5.64
C LEU A 40 7.25 -8.95 5.97
N ASP A 41 7.67 -9.22 7.19
CA ASP A 41 7.67 -10.56 7.78
C ASP A 41 6.29 -10.86 8.41
N LYS A 42 6.03 -12.14 8.69
CA LYS A 42 4.73 -12.61 9.15
C LYS A 42 4.28 -11.88 10.41
N GLY A 43 3.08 -11.31 10.34
CA GLY A 43 2.47 -10.57 11.45
C GLY A 43 2.81 -9.08 11.46
N GLU A 44 3.78 -8.62 10.67
CA GLU A 44 4.05 -7.18 10.52
C GLU A 44 2.89 -6.46 9.82
N VAL A 45 2.74 -5.18 10.17
CA VAL A 45 1.68 -4.32 9.69
C VAL A 45 2.28 -3.03 9.13
N LEU A 46 1.86 -2.66 7.92
CA LEU A 46 2.18 -1.39 7.30
C LEU A 46 0.90 -0.58 7.06
N ILE A 47 0.92 0.70 7.42
CA ILE A 47 -0.11 1.68 7.08
C ILE A 47 0.51 2.64 6.07
N ALA A 48 0.05 2.59 4.82
CA ALA A 48 0.66 3.32 3.71
C ALA A 48 -0.34 4.31 3.09
N GLN A 49 0.03 5.59 3.08
CA GLN A 49 -0.75 6.67 2.50
C GLN A 49 -0.46 6.82 1.00
N PHE A 50 -1.45 7.20 0.19
CA PHE A 50 -1.21 7.71 -1.16
C PHE A 50 -0.63 9.12 -1.08
N THR A 51 0.52 9.33 -1.73
CA THR A 51 1.29 10.58 -1.62
C THR A 51 1.43 11.27 -2.96
N GLU A 52 2.15 12.39 -2.96
CA GLU A 52 2.63 13.03 -4.19
C GLU A 52 3.45 12.05 -5.04
N HIS A 53 4.25 11.18 -4.42
CA HIS A 53 5.14 10.26 -5.12
C HIS A 53 4.48 8.90 -5.44
N THR A 54 3.54 8.45 -4.61
CA THR A 54 2.91 7.12 -4.72
C THR A 54 1.45 7.26 -5.13
N SER A 55 1.15 6.84 -6.36
CA SER A 55 -0.21 6.86 -6.92
C SER A 55 -0.91 5.51 -6.92
N ALA A 56 -0.15 4.42 -6.88
CA ALA A 56 -0.65 3.07 -6.77
C ALA A 56 0.27 2.25 -5.86
N ILE A 57 -0.29 1.23 -5.21
CA ILE A 57 0.44 0.31 -4.36
C ILE A 57 0.13 -1.11 -4.84
N LYS A 58 1.18 -1.91 -5.06
CA LYS A 58 1.08 -3.31 -5.44
C LYS A 58 1.57 -4.18 -4.28
N ILE A 59 0.76 -5.14 -3.87
CA ILE A 59 1.10 -6.10 -2.82
C ILE A 59 1.34 -7.47 -3.46
N ARG A 60 2.47 -8.10 -3.11
CA ARG A 60 2.83 -9.47 -3.53
C ARG A 60 3.05 -10.32 -2.29
N GLY A 61 2.55 -11.55 -2.31
CA GLY A 61 2.59 -12.46 -1.16
C GLY A 61 1.23 -12.59 -0.48
N ASN A 62 1.17 -13.43 0.56
CA ASN A 62 -0.05 -13.67 1.33
C ASN A 62 -0.25 -12.55 2.38
N ALA A 63 -1.25 -11.70 2.18
CA ALA A 63 -1.50 -10.57 3.07
C ALA A 63 -2.99 -10.23 3.13
N LYS A 64 -3.41 -9.68 4.27
CA LYS A 64 -4.74 -9.11 4.49
C LYS A 64 -4.66 -7.60 4.40
N ILE A 65 -5.58 -7.00 3.65
CA ILE A 65 -5.49 -5.59 3.23
C ILE A 65 -6.82 -4.92 3.53
N LEU A 66 -6.77 -3.79 4.24
CA LEU A 66 -7.94 -2.96 4.55
C LEU A 66 -7.81 -1.62 3.83
N THR A 67 -8.88 -1.23 3.16
CA THR A 67 -9.05 0.09 2.52
C THR A 67 -10.37 0.72 2.99
N GLN A 68 -10.63 1.96 2.58
CA GLN A 68 -11.94 2.59 2.82
C GLN A 68 -13.12 1.81 2.20
N TYR A 69 -12.87 0.95 1.21
CA TYR A 69 -13.88 0.16 0.51
C TYR A 69 -14.09 -1.23 1.11
N GLY A 70 -13.37 -1.57 2.19
CA GLY A 70 -13.43 -2.86 2.83
C GLY A 70 -12.13 -3.65 2.73
N GLU A 71 -12.24 -4.93 3.01
CA GLU A 71 -11.13 -5.86 3.15
C GLU A 71 -10.95 -6.75 1.91
N ILE A 72 -9.69 -7.06 1.59
CA ILE A 72 -9.30 -8.02 0.56
C ILE A 72 -8.05 -8.78 1.00
N GLU A 73 -7.88 -10.00 0.50
CA GLU A 73 -6.67 -10.80 0.69
C GLU A 73 -5.90 -10.93 -0.63
N SER A 74 -4.58 -10.91 -0.55
CA SER A 74 -3.70 -11.28 -1.66
C SER A 74 -3.16 -12.70 -1.46
N GLU A 75 -2.96 -13.42 -2.55
CA GLU A 75 -2.50 -14.82 -2.52
C GLU A 75 -1.13 -14.99 -3.20
N ILE A 76 -0.38 -16.00 -2.78
CA ILE A 76 0.78 -16.50 -3.53
C ILE A 76 0.25 -17.34 -4.68
N LYS A 77 0.54 -16.94 -5.92
CA LYS A 77 0.30 -17.82 -7.08
C LYS A 77 1.10 -19.11 -6.86
N LYS A 78 0.39 -20.23 -6.74
CA LYS A 78 0.97 -21.59 -6.80
C LYS A 78 1.54 -21.87 -8.19
#